data_AF-A0A935BGP4-F1
#
_entry.id   AF-A0A935BGP4-F1
#
_cell.length_a   1.000
_cell.length_b   1.000
_cell.length_c   1.000
_cell.angle_alpha   90.00
_cell.angle_beta   90.00
_cell.angle_gamma   90.00
#
_symmetry.space_group_name_H-M   'P 1'
#
loop_
_entity.id
_entity.type
_entity.pdbx_description
1 polymer ?
#
loop_
_entity_poly.entity_id
_entity_poly.type
_entity_poly.pdbx_seq_one_letter_code
_entity_poly.pdbx_strand_id
1 'polypeptide(L)'
;MKRLTFLLILVSAVVIGFTAGTYVGLGLGQDRAMALDGVEAAHYSAFMNMQLAEGTDEARETAIRGFLEVNEQRRERRSPHYMQNVYATDAGLAWVRLAALLKKRGADEEAKVALNQAQSFCPLTGWQECSIEKFQENAQRFDKWGMFMEQVN
;
A
#
# COMPACT_ATOMS: atom_id res chain seq x y z
N MET A 1 47.73 17.53 34.25
CA MET A 1 46.72 18.29 33.47
C MET A 1 46.70 17.94 31.98
N LYS A 2 47.80 18.07 31.21
CA LYS A 2 47.81 17.83 29.75
C LYS A 2 47.25 16.46 29.28
N ARG A 3 47.50 15.38 30.02
CA ARG A 3 46.98 14.02 29.69
C ARG A 3 45.46 13.90 29.83
N LEU A 4 44.85 14.61 30.79
CA LEU A 4 43.40 14.56 31.02
C LEU A 4 42.64 15.31 29.92
N THR A 5 43.17 16.47 29.50
CA THR A 5 42.59 17.27 28.40
C THR A 5 42.62 16.51 27.08
N PHE A 6 43.72 15.79 26.79
CA PHE A 6 43.84 14.98 25.59
C PHE A 6 42.84 13.80 25.59
N LEU A 7 42.65 13.13 26.73
CA LEU A 7 41.65 12.07 26.90
C LEU A 7 40.22 12.58 26.65
N LEU A 8 39.87 13.75 27.18
CA LEU A 8 38.54 14.34 26.98
C LEU A 8 38.28 14.63 25.50
N ILE A 9 39.26 15.22 24.78
CA ILE A 9 39.12 15.51 23.35
C ILE A 9 38.90 14.23 22.53
N LEU A 10 39.66 13.15 22.82
CA LEU A 10 39.48 11.87 22.15
C LEU A 10 38.09 11.26 22.40
N VAL A 11 37.62 11.29 23.65
CA VAL A 11 36.27 10.79 23.99
C VAL A 11 35.20 11.61 23.28
N SER A 12 35.33 12.94 23.26
CA SER A 12 34.39 13.81 22.54
C SER A 12 34.37 13.51 21.03
N ALA A 13 35.53 13.33 20.41
CA ALA A 13 35.62 13.00 18.99
C ALA A 13 34.97 11.65 18.65
N VAL A 14 35.17 10.63 19.50
CA VAL A 14 34.54 9.31 19.33
C VAL A 14 33.02 9.41 19.48
N VAL A 15 32.53 10.11 20.50
CA VAL A 15 31.08 10.29 20.71
C VAL A 15 30.44 11.01 19.53
N ILE A 16 31.03 12.13 19.07
CA ILE A 16 30.51 12.88 17.92
C ILE A 16 30.51 12.03 16.65
N GLY A 17 31.59 11.30 16.39
CA GLY A 17 31.69 10.39 15.25
C GLY A 17 30.63 9.28 15.29
N PHE A 18 30.42 8.68 16.46
CA PHE A 18 29.40 7.64 16.64
C PHE A 18 27.99 8.20 16.46
N THR A 19 27.67 9.37 17.02
CA THR A 19 26.35 10.00 16.88
C THR A 19 26.07 10.44 15.44
N ALA A 20 27.05 11.03 14.75
CA ALA A 20 26.90 11.42 13.36
C ALA A 20 26.75 10.19 12.44
N GLY A 21 27.56 9.15 12.66
CA GLY A 21 27.50 7.91 11.90
C GLY A 21 26.18 7.15 12.08
N THR A 22 25.66 7.06 13.32
CA THR A 22 24.35 6.45 13.58
C THR A 22 23.21 7.28 12.99
N TYR A 23 23.25 8.60 13.07
CA TYR A 23 22.23 9.46 12.47
C TYR A 23 22.16 9.29 10.93
N VAL A 24 23.31 9.34 10.24
CA VAL A 24 23.38 9.15 8.79
C VAL A 24 23.00 7.72 8.39
N GLY A 25 23.48 6.72 9.12
CA GLY A 25 23.16 5.31 8.85
C GLY A 25 21.67 4.99 9.01
N LEU A 26 21.01 5.55 10.03
CA LEU A 26 19.57 5.41 10.22
C LEU A 26 18.77 6.13 9.13
N GLY A 27 19.18 7.34 8.73
CA GLY A 27 18.53 8.08 7.63
C GLY A 27 18.56 7.31 6.31
N LEU A 28 19.75 6.86 5.89
CA LEU A 28 19.90 6.09 4.64
C LEU A 28 19.18 4.73 4.67
N GLY A 29 19.07 4.11 5.84
CA GLY A 29 18.33 2.86 6.02
C GLY A 29 16.82 3.05 5.85
N GLN A 30 16.29 4.14 6.40
CA GLN A 30 14.87 4.49 6.26
C GLN A 30 14.50 4.79 4.81
N ASP A 31 15.32 5.57 4.08
CA ASP A 31 15.05 5.91 2.68
C ASP A 31 14.99 4.67 1.76
N ARG A 32 15.84 3.67 2.00
CA ARG A 32 15.82 2.42 1.23
C ARG A 32 14.60 1.56 1.53
N ALA A 33 14.23 1.43 2.81
CA ALA A 33 13.03 0.71 3.19
C ALA A 33 11.76 1.37 2.60
N MET A 34 11.75 2.70 2.56
CA MET A 34 10.71 3.52 1.94
C MET A 34 10.61 3.30 0.43
N ALA A 35 11.74 3.30 -0.28
CA ALA A 35 11.77 3.04 -1.72
C ALA A 35 11.27 1.63 -2.07
N LEU A 36 11.64 0.61 -1.27
CA LEU A 36 11.20 -0.77 -1.49
C LEU A 36 9.69 -0.94 -1.28
N ASP A 37 9.12 -0.33 -0.24
CA ASP A 37 7.66 -0.36 0.01
C ASP A 37 6.87 0.31 -1.12
N GLY A 38 7.37 1.43 -1.64
CA GLY A 38 6.77 2.12 -2.79
C GLY A 38 6.83 1.28 -4.08
N VAL A 39 7.97 0.64 -4.36
CA VAL A 39 8.13 -0.23 -5.54
C VAL A 39 7.24 -1.47 -5.46
N GLU A 40 7.14 -2.11 -4.29
CA GLU A 40 6.25 -3.25 -4.08
C GLU A 40 4.79 -2.86 -4.32
N ALA A 41 4.33 -1.76 -3.72
CA ALA A 41 2.99 -1.24 -3.92
C ALA A 41 2.69 -0.94 -5.39
N ALA A 42 3.61 -0.27 -6.08
CA ALA A 42 3.49 0.05 -7.50
C ALA A 42 3.45 -1.21 -8.36
N HIS A 43 4.30 -2.19 -8.07
CA HIS A 43 4.35 -3.46 -8.79
C HIS A 43 3.02 -4.22 -8.69
N TYR A 44 2.49 -4.41 -7.48
CA TYR A 44 1.25 -5.15 -7.29
C TYR A 44 0.02 -4.40 -7.79
N SER A 45 -0.01 -3.07 -7.66
CA SER A 45 -1.05 -2.25 -8.28
C SER A 45 -1.02 -2.42 -9.80
N ALA A 46 0.14 -2.25 -10.44
CA ALA A 46 0.30 -2.41 -11.88
C ALA A 46 -0.08 -3.82 -12.35
N PHE A 47 0.37 -4.86 -11.63
CA PHE A 47 0.01 -6.24 -11.92
C PHE A 47 -1.51 -6.47 -11.84
N MET A 48 -2.16 -5.98 -10.78
CA MET A 48 -3.62 -6.06 -10.65
C MET A 48 -4.31 -5.36 -11.83
N ASN A 49 -3.89 -4.15 -12.19
CA ASN A 49 -4.51 -3.40 -13.29
C ASN A 49 -4.34 -4.10 -14.64
N MET A 50 -3.17 -4.65 -14.91
CA MET A 50 -2.91 -5.44 -16.12
C MET A 50 -3.87 -6.63 -16.20
N GLN A 51 -4.07 -7.36 -15.10
CA GLN A 51 -4.99 -8.49 -15.07
C GLN A 51 -6.46 -8.05 -15.18
N LEU A 52 -6.84 -6.93 -14.57
CA LEU A 52 -8.18 -6.35 -14.74
C LEU A 52 -8.47 -5.99 -16.21
N ALA A 53 -7.48 -5.46 -16.92
CA ALA A 53 -7.61 -5.11 -18.34
C ALA A 53 -7.65 -6.36 -19.23
N GLU A 54 -6.70 -7.28 -19.08
CA GLU A 54 -6.41 -8.32 -20.10
C GLU A 54 -6.59 -9.76 -19.60
N GLY A 55 -6.65 -9.95 -18.28
CA GLY A 55 -6.70 -11.28 -17.65
C GLY A 55 -8.05 -11.99 -17.77
N THR A 56 -8.01 -13.31 -17.59
CA THR A 56 -9.19 -14.13 -17.37
C THR A 56 -9.84 -13.81 -16.02
N ASP A 57 -11.08 -14.23 -15.78
CA ASP A 57 -11.74 -14.02 -14.49
C ASP A 57 -10.94 -14.63 -13.32
N GLU A 58 -10.33 -15.79 -13.53
CA GLU A 58 -9.45 -16.44 -12.54
C GLU A 58 -8.17 -15.63 -12.29
N ALA A 59 -7.49 -15.18 -13.35
CA ALA A 59 -6.28 -14.37 -13.21
C ALA A 59 -6.56 -13.02 -12.52
N ARG A 60 -7.72 -12.41 -12.80
CA ARG A 60 -8.19 -11.21 -12.11
C ARG A 60 -8.42 -11.45 -10.64
N GLU A 61 -9.10 -12.54 -10.29
CA GLU A 61 -9.34 -12.89 -8.89
C GLU A 61 -8.03 -13.13 -8.15
N THR A 62 -7.10 -13.89 -8.72
CA THR A 62 -5.77 -14.13 -8.15
C THR A 62 -5.03 -12.81 -7.93
N ALA A 63 -5.03 -11.91 -8.92
CA ALA A 63 -4.35 -10.62 -8.82
C ALA A 63 -4.96 -9.71 -7.74
N ILE A 64 -6.29 -9.65 -7.65
CA ILE A 64 -6.98 -8.88 -6.61
C ILE A 64 -6.67 -9.44 -5.22
N ARG A 65 -6.68 -10.77 -5.05
CA ARG A 65 -6.35 -11.40 -3.76
C ARG A 65 -4.90 -11.16 -3.36
N GLY A 66 -3.96 -11.27 -4.31
CA GLY A 66 -2.55 -10.94 -4.08
C GLY A 66 -2.36 -9.47 -3.69
N PHE A 67 -3.07 -8.55 -4.35
CA PHE A 67 -3.03 -7.13 -3.98
C PHE A 67 -3.57 -6.87 -2.58
N LEU A 68 -4.67 -7.52 -2.20
CA LEU A 68 -5.24 -7.43 -0.84
C LEU A 68 -4.27 -7.98 0.22
N GLU A 69 -3.61 -9.10 -0.05
CA GLU A 69 -2.60 -9.67 0.85
C GLU A 69 -1.41 -8.73 1.05
N VAL A 70 -0.88 -8.16 -0.03
CA VAL A 70 0.23 -7.19 0.05
C VAL A 70 -0.17 -5.95 0.83
N ASN A 71 -1.38 -5.42 0.61
CA ASN A 71 -1.88 -4.29 1.38
C ASN A 71 -1.95 -4.58 2.88
N GLU A 72 -2.36 -5.79 3.28
CA GLU A 72 -2.39 -6.20 4.68
C GLU A 72 -0.99 -6.30 5.27
N GLN A 73 -0.04 -6.92 4.55
CA GLN A 73 1.36 -6.98 4.98
C GLN A 73 1.98 -5.59 5.12
N ARG A 74 1.61 -4.63 4.25
CA ARG A 74 2.09 -3.24 4.34
C ARG A 74 1.53 -2.51 5.55
N ARG A 75 0.27 -2.77 5.91
CA ARG A 75 -0.35 -2.24 7.14
C ARG A 75 0.42 -2.67 8.40
N GLU A 76 0.89 -3.91 8.44
CA GLU A 76 1.62 -4.46 9.59
C GLU A 76 3.05 -3.91 9.72
N ARG A 77 3.70 -3.59 8.59
CA ARG A 77 5.09 -3.11 8.53
C ARG A 77 5.32 -1.70 9.09
N ARG A 78 4.26 -0.95 9.43
CA ARG A 78 4.34 0.44 9.95
C ARG A 78 5.26 1.35 9.11
N SER A 79 5.13 1.28 7.80
CA SER A 79 5.86 2.15 6.86
C SER A 79 5.53 3.63 7.12
N PRO A 80 6.49 4.56 7.10
CA PRO A 80 6.20 5.99 7.18
C PRO A 80 5.41 6.51 5.96
N HIS A 81 5.34 5.75 4.87
CA HIS A 81 4.47 6.02 3.71
C HIS A 81 3.08 5.40 3.83
N TYR A 82 2.82 4.63 4.90
CA TYR A 82 1.50 4.10 5.15
C TYR A 82 0.55 5.25 5.48
N MET A 83 -0.32 5.55 4.53
CA MET A 83 -1.45 6.45 4.72
C MET A 83 -2.70 5.61 4.85
N GLN A 84 -3.30 5.60 6.05
CA GLN A 84 -4.45 4.75 6.36
C GLN A 84 -5.62 4.94 5.39
N ASN A 85 -5.84 6.17 4.94
CA ASN A 85 -6.88 6.50 3.97
C ASN A 85 -6.60 5.97 2.57
N VAL A 86 -5.35 5.99 2.12
CA VAL A 86 -4.95 5.41 0.83
C VAL A 86 -5.11 3.90 0.88
N TYR A 87 -4.59 3.26 1.92
CA TYR A 87 -4.79 1.82 2.17
C TYR A 87 -6.28 1.44 2.18
N ALA A 88 -7.10 2.17 2.94
CA ALA A 88 -8.52 1.88 3.04
C ALA A 88 -9.25 2.05 1.71
N THR A 89 -8.86 3.05 0.92
CA THR A 89 -9.41 3.29 -0.41
C THR A 89 -9.04 2.15 -1.36
N ASP A 90 -7.75 1.81 -1.44
CA ASP A 90 -7.25 0.76 -2.32
C ASP A 90 -7.83 -0.62 -1.97
N ALA A 91 -7.86 -0.96 -0.68
CA ALA A 91 -8.44 -2.21 -0.20
C ALA A 91 -9.95 -2.26 -0.47
N GLY A 92 -10.69 -1.19 -0.15
CA GLY A 92 -12.14 -1.13 -0.41
C GLY A 92 -12.48 -1.29 -1.90
N LEU A 93 -11.73 -0.62 -2.77
CA LEU A 93 -11.87 -0.74 -4.23
C LEU A 93 -11.52 -2.15 -4.74
N ALA A 94 -10.48 -2.79 -4.19
CA ALA A 94 -10.13 -4.16 -4.54
C ALA A 94 -11.22 -5.17 -4.09
N TRP A 95 -11.77 -5.02 -2.89
CA TRP A 95 -12.85 -5.85 -2.39
C TRP A 95 -14.14 -5.76 -3.22
N VAL A 96 -14.54 -4.57 -3.68
CA VAL A 96 -15.72 -4.46 -4.56
C VAL A 96 -15.49 -5.09 -5.93
N ARG A 97 -14.26 -5.03 -6.48
CA ARG A 97 -13.91 -5.73 -7.72
C ARG A 97 -13.95 -7.24 -7.53
N LEU A 98 -13.45 -7.74 -6.41
CA LEU A 98 -13.54 -9.14 -6.06
C LEU A 98 -15.01 -9.58 -5.95
N ALA A 99 -15.84 -8.80 -5.25
CA ALA A 99 -17.28 -9.09 -5.14
C ALA A 99 -17.97 -9.17 -6.51
N ALA A 100 -17.60 -8.31 -7.46
CA ALA A 100 -18.14 -8.35 -8.82
C ALA A 100 -17.77 -9.65 -9.56
N LEU A 101 -16.53 -10.13 -9.44
CA LEU A 101 -16.09 -11.40 -10.02
C LEU A 101 -16.78 -12.60 -9.36
N LEU A 102 -16.86 -12.60 -8.03
CA LEU A 102 -17.54 -13.64 -7.25
C LEU A 102 -19.01 -13.76 -7.64
N LYS A 103 -19.70 -12.62 -7.80
CA LYS A 103 -21.08 -12.58 -8.27
C LYS A 103 -21.22 -13.10 -9.69
N LYS A 104 -20.29 -12.73 -10.60
CA LYS A 104 -20.29 -13.19 -11.99
C LYS A 104 -20.23 -14.73 -12.11
N ARG A 105 -19.53 -15.41 -11.20
CA ARG A 105 -19.44 -16.88 -11.15
C ARG A 105 -20.54 -17.56 -10.32
N GLY A 106 -21.53 -16.81 -9.83
CA GLY A 106 -22.63 -17.35 -9.01
C GLY A 106 -22.29 -17.61 -7.54
N ALA A 107 -21.17 -17.08 -7.04
CA ALA A 107 -20.77 -17.19 -5.64
C ALA A 107 -21.33 -16.02 -4.80
N ASP A 108 -22.67 -15.94 -4.70
CA ASP A 108 -23.36 -14.79 -4.10
C ASP A 108 -23.02 -14.55 -2.61
N GLU A 109 -22.86 -15.60 -1.82
CA GLU A 109 -22.49 -15.48 -0.40
C GLU A 109 -21.06 -14.96 -0.25
N GLU A 110 -20.11 -15.45 -1.05
CA GLU A 110 -18.74 -14.92 -1.05
C GLU A 110 -18.71 -13.45 -1.51
N ALA A 111 -19.50 -13.11 -2.54
CA ALA A 111 -19.62 -11.74 -3.03
C ALA A 111 -20.14 -10.81 -1.92
N LYS A 112 -21.14 -11.24 -1.15
CA LYS A 112 -21.66 -10.49 0.00
C LYS A 112 -20.60 -10.29 1.08
N VAL A 113 -19.81 -11.32 1.39
CA VAL A 113 -18.69 -11.19 2.33
C VAL A 113 -17.68 -10.16 1.84
N ALA A 114 -17.29 -10.21 0.55
CA ALA A 114 -16.39 -9.24 -0.05
C ALA A 114 -16.94 -7.80 0.01
N LEU A 115 -18.24 -7.61 -0.23
CA LEU A 115 -18.88 -6.29 -0.05
C LEU A 115 -18.84 -5.84 1.41
N ASN A 116 -19.11 -6.71 2.37
CA ASN A 116 -19.01 -6.34 3.79
C ASN A 116 -17.58 -5.90 4.17
N GLN A 117 -16.57 -6.57 3.61
CA GLN A 117 -15.17 -6.16 3.78
C GLN A 117 -14.92 -4.77 3.18
N ALA A 118 -15.39 -4.51 1.96
CA ALA A 118 -15.29 -3.18 1.35
C ALA A 118 -15.95 -2.09 2.22
N GLN A 119 -17.15 -2.35 2.74
CA GLN A 119 -17.88 -1.40 3.59
C GLN A 119 -17.12 -1.10 4.89
N SER A 120 -16.40 -2.07 5.43
CA SER A 120 -15.63 -1.89 6.68
C SER A 120 -14.53 -0.82 6.57
N PHE A 121 -14.08 -0.50 5.34
CA PHE A 121 -13.09 0.55 5.09
C PHE A 121 -13.67 1.96 5.06
N CYS A 122 -15.00 2.12 4.98
CA CYS A 122 -15.62 3.43 4.89
C CYS A 122 -15.19 4.47 5.94
N PRO A 123 -15.14 4.17 7.25
CA PRO A 123 -14.71 5.15 8.24
C PRO A 123 -13.22 5.55 8.10
N LEU A 124 -12.45 4.79 7.31
CA LEU A 124 -11.01 4.97 7.17
C LEU A 124 -10.62 5.74 5.89
N THR A 125 -11.49 5.82 4.88
CA THR A 125 -11.17 6.49 3.59
C THR A 125 -11.13 8.01 3.69
N GLY A 126 -11.83 8.60 4.67
CA GLY A 126 -12.03 10.05 4.77
C GLY A 126 -13.01 10.63 3.75
N TRP A 127 -13.77 9.78 3.05
CA TRP A 127 -14.83 10.25 2.14
C TRP A 127 -16.05 10.75 2.92
N GLN A 128 -16.62 11.89 2.51
CA GLN A 128 -17.81 12.46 3.15
C GLN A 128 -19.03 11.56 2.98
N GLU A 129 -19.18 10.97 1.80
CA GLU A 129 -20.22 10.00 1.47
C GLU A 129 -19.56 8.66 1.17
N CYS A 130 -19.50 7.78 2.16
CA CYS A 130 -18.98 6.44 1.96
C CYS A 130 -20.07 5.38 2.05
N SER A 131 -20.28 4.70 0.94
CA SER A 131 -21.18 3.55 0.82
C SER A 131 -20.59 2.53 -0.17
N ILE A 132 -21.14 1.32 -0.19
CA ILE A 132 -20.78 0.30 -1.17
C ILE A 132 -21.03 0.77 -2.59
N GLU A 133 -22.15 1.44 -2.83
CA GLU A 133 -22.49 1.99 -4.15
C GLU A 133 -21.41 2.96 -4.59
N LYS A 134 -20.89 3.79 -3.66
CA LYS A 134 -19.82 4.73 -3.99
C LYS A 134 -18.50 4.05 -4.30
N PHE A 135 -18.16 2.98 -3.57
CA PHE A 135 -16.99 2.16 -3.92
C PHE A 135 -17.15 1.50 -5.29
N GLN A 136 -18.32 0.95 -5.60
CA GLN A 136 -18.59 0.33 -6.90
C GLN A 136 -18.50 1.35 -8.04
N GLU A 137 -19.11 2.53 -7.87
CA GLU A 137 -19.03 3.63 -8.84
C GLU A 137 -17.57 4.05 -9.08
N ASN A 138 -16.80 4.26 -8.00
CA ASN A 138 -15.41 4.66 -8.09
C ASN A 138 -14.54 3.57 -8.74
N ALA A 139 -14.75 2.30 -8.38
CA ALA A 139 -14.03 1.18 -9.00
C ALA A 139 -14.28 1.12 -10.51
N GLN A 140 -15.53 1.21 -10.94
CA GLN A 140 -15.88 1.26 -12.37
C GLN A 140 -15.27 2.47 -13.08
N ARG A 141 -15.30 3.65 -12.43
CA ARG A 141 -14.68 4.86 -12.98
C ARG A 141 -13.18 4.66 -13.18
N PHE A 142 -12.51 4.09 -12.19
CA PHE A 142 -11.07 3.83 -12.23
C PHE A 142 -10.67 2.77 -13.26
N ASP A 143 -11.49 1.72 -13.41
CA ASP A 143 -11.29 0.69 -14.42
C ASP A 143 -11.45 1.27 -15.83
N LYS A 144 -12.43 2.17 -16.02
CA LYS A 144 -12.67 2.84 -17.31
C LYS A 144 -11.57 3.82 -17.68
N TRP A 145 -11.04 4.55 -16.70
CA TRP A 145 -10.04 5.59 -16.96
C TRP A 145 -8.63 5.01 -17.09
N GLY A 146 -8.45 3.72 -16.77
CA GLY A 146 -7.15 3.08 -16.77
C GLY A 146 -6.19 3.90 -15.93
N MET A 147 -6.46 4.04 -14.62
CA MET A 147 -5.76 4.98 -13.72
C MET A 147 -4.21 4.86 -13.71
N PHE A 148 -3.65 3.86 -14.40
CA PHE A 148 -2.24 3.56 -14.56
C PHE A 148 -1.80 3.29 -16.01
N MET A 149 -2.67 3.50 -17.00
CA MET A 149 -2.27 3.56 -18.40
C MET A 149 -1.62 4.93 -18.61
N GLU A 150 -0.37 5.01 -18.17
CA GLU A 150 0.57 6.04 -18.56
C GLU A 150 0.44 6.24 -20.07
N GLN A 151 0.26 7.48 -20.50
CA GLN A 151 0.06 7.86 -21.90
C GLN A 151 1.28 7.44 -22.72
N VAL A 152 1.32 6.20 -23.20
CA VAL A 152 2.24 5.77 -24.25
C VAL A 152 1.59 6.19 -25.56
N ASN A 153 1.83 7.46 -25.94
CA ASN A 153 1.71 7.94 -27.32
C ASN A 153 3.11 8.19 -27.87
#